data_AF-A0A832AK64-F1
#
_entry.id   AF-A0A832AK64-F1
#
_cell.length_a   1.000
_cell.length_b   1.000
_cell.length_c   1.000
_cell.angle_alpha   90.00
_cell.angle_beta   90.00
_cell.angle_gamma   90.00
#
_symmetry.space_group_name_H-M   'P 1'
#
loop_
_entity.id
_entity.type
_entity.pdbx_description
1 polymer ?
#
loop_
_entity_poly.entity_id
_entity_poly.type
_entity_poly.pdbx_seq_one_letter_code
_entity_poly.pdbx_strand_id
1 'polypeptide(L)'
;RRGFQVFVGGGLGAVPYQAKVLAEFLPVEELLPTAQAIARVFARLGEKQNRARARIKFLVDKLGIEEFKRIVFAERQTLPPDPRWTQFPPIEEKPIQPPGSLPAEQPPGFPAWLATNVYRQRQSGYATVTVACPLGDITATQARQLADLVRRFSGDNVRTSVEQNLLIRWVSEQDLPALYAELQRIGLGEQGAGTILDMTACPGTDTCKLGIASSRGLARELRARLAGQFFTLDEAVKGLKIKMSGCFNSCGQHHLADIGFYGNSRTIGNHKVPHFQVLFGGQWTHNAGRYGLAIGSVPAKNIPAVVERVTGRYVNERQPGETFPAFINRLGKAEARRMIEDLMQVPPYEQDPTFYSDWGDPREFSMGDIGTGECAGEVVSALQFELSAAERLNFEAQLAHEAGQFAKADELAYGAMLQAARGLVHELWLDVPHEPAVVVAEFKTRLAGLFPAAQAAYLYKRHEGAPAATAEAVHRLIEEAQLFIEGAHVCADKLQQQKAAARDAILKK
;
A
#
# COMPACT_ATOMS: atom_id res chain seq x y z
N ARG A 1 -32.43 15.11 8.29
CA ARG A 1 -32.18 13.76 8.86
C ARG A 1 -30.67 13.52 8.87
N ARG A 2 -30.10 12.92 9.93
CA ARG A 2 -28.68 12.53 9.95
C ARG A 2 -28.49 11.24 9.15
N GLY A 3 -27.34 11.07 8.49
CA GLY A 3 -27.05 9.86 7.72
C GLY A 3 -25.61 9.85 7.19
N PHE A 4 -25.31 8.81 6.42
CA PHE A 4 -23.99 8.49 5.89
C PHE A 4 -24.06 8.20 4.39
N GLN A 5 -23.05 8.60 3.64
CA GLN A 5 -22.74 7.92 2.38
C GLN A 5 -21.97 6.64 2.71
N VAL A 6 -22.31 5.52 2.09
CA VAL A 6 -21.73 4.21 2.41
C VAL A 6 -21.03 3.62 1.19
N PHE A 7 -19.77 3.22 1.39
CA PHE A 7 -18.94 2.55 0.39
C PHE A 7 -18.65 1.11 0.82
N VAL A 8 -18.46 0.21 -0.15
CA VAL A 8 -18.16 -1.21 0.09
C VAL A 8 -17.18 -1.76 -0.94
N GLY A 9 -16.43 -2.81 -0.58
CA GLY A 9 -15.57 -3.52 -1.54
C GLY A 9 -14.24 -2.84 -1.83
N GLY A 10 -13.76 -1.93 -0.99
CA GLY A 10 -12.42 -1.36 -1.12
C GLY A 10 -11.33 -2.29 -0.56
N GLY A 11 -10.10 -2.09 -1.00
CA GLY A 11 -8.92 -2.67 -0.34
C GLY A 11 -7.64 -2.52 -1.15
N LEU A 12 -6.55 -2.16 -0.47
CA LEU A 12 -5.26 -1.91 -1.10
C LEU A 12 -4.55 -3.23 -1.46
N GLY A 13 -4.00 -3.97 -0.49
CA GLY A 13 -3.34 -5.25 -0.78
C GLY A 13 -2.31 -5.15 -1.92
N ALA A 14 -2.06 -6.27 -2.62
CA ALA A 14 -1.19 -6.29 -3.80
C ALA A 14 -1.75 -5.49 -4.99
N VAL A 15 -3.05 -5.61 -5.21
CA VAL A 15 -3.79 -4.93 -6.27
C VAL A 15 -4.90 -4.10 -5.63
N PRO A 16 -4.83 -2.77 -5.70
CA PRO A 16 -5.77 -1.89 -5.03
C PRO A 16 -7.12 -1.83 -5.75
N TYR A 17 -8.22 -1.87 -4.98
CA TYR A 17 -9.59 -1.72 -5.45
C TYR A 17 -10.25 -0.55 -4.73
N GLN A 18 -10.90 0.31 -5.51
CA GLN A 18 -11.65 1.44 -4.98
C GLN A 18 -12.99 0.93 -4.45
N ALA A 19 -13.39 1.39 -3.27
CA ALA A 19 -14.69 1.03 -2.73
C ALA A 19 -15.80 1.63 -3.60
N LYS A 20 -16.85 0.85 -3.89
CA LYS A 20 -17.99 1.27 -4.71
C LYS A 20 -19.09 1.81 -3.80
N VAL A 21 -19.87 2.79 -4.26
CA VAL A 21 -20.98 3.36 -3.49
C VAL A 21 -22.08 2.31 -3.32
N LEU A 22 -22.36 1.93 -2.07
CA LEU A 22 -23.48 1.06 -1.71
C LEU A 22 -24.77 1.86 -1.53
N ALA A 23 -24.68 3.02 -0.88
CA ALA A 23 -25.81 3.93 -0.66
C ALA A 23 -25.32 5.39 -0.66
N GLU A 24 -25.95 6.23 -1.47
CA GLU A 24 -25.67 7.68 -1.47
C GLU A 24 -26.06 8.34 -0.15
N PHE A 25 -27.15 7.85 0.45
CA PHE A 25 -27.60 8.27 1.77
C PHE A 25 -28.22 7.10 2.51
N LEU A 26 -27.62 6.74 3.64
CA LEU A 26 -28.12 5.75 4.58
C LEU A 26 -28.40 6.45 5.92
N PRO A 27 -29.64 6.43 6.39
CA PRO A 27 -29.97 6.98 7.71
C PRO A 27 -29.18 6.33 8.84
N VAL A 28 -28.92 7.09 9.91
CA VAL A 28 -28.18 6.58 11.09
C VAL A 28 -28.85 5.32 11.65
N GLU A 29 -30.18 5.28 11.66
CA GLU A 29 -30.95 4.16 12.20
C GLU A 29 -30.80 2.87 11.38
N GLU A 30 -30.38 2.99 10.12
CA GLU A 30 -30.20 1.88 9.19
C GLU A 30 -28.73 1.42 9.07
N LEU A 31 -27.79 2.09 9.73
CA LEU A 31 -26.36 1.79 9.61
C LEU A 31 -26.01 0.37 10.08
N LEU A 32 -26.36 0.03 11.33
CA LEU A 32 -26.04 -1.26 11.93
C LEU A 32 -26.73 -2.45 11.24
N PRO A 33 -28.04 -2.43 10.91
CA PRO A 33 -28.65 -3.53 10.17
C PRO A 33 -28.05 -3.69 8.77
N THR A 34 -27.66 -2.59 8.12
CA THR A 34 -27.02 -2.65 6.80
C THR A 34 -25.61 -3.25 6.91
N ALA A 35 -24.81 -2.86 7.91
CA ALA A 35 -23.50 -3.44 8.17
C ALA A 35 -23.59 -4.96 8.48
N GLN A 36 -24.58 -5.36 9.28
CA GLN A 36 -24.84 -6.77 9.57
C GLN A 36 -25.24 -7.55 8.32
N ALA A 37 -26.09 -6.98 7.46
CA ALA A 37 -26.47 -7.59 6.19
C ALA A 37 -25.24 -7.78 5.27
N ILE A 38 -24.38 -6.77 5.13
CA ILE A 38 -23.12 -6.88 4.38
C ILE A 38 -22.27 -8.03 4.91
N ALA A 39 -22.11 -8.13 6.24
CA ALA A 39 -21.34 -9.19 6.88
C ALA A 39 -21.94 -10.59 6.61
N ARG A 40 -23.26 -10.76 6.68
CA ARG A 40 -23.93 -12.04 6.38
C ARG A 40 -23.80 -12.43 4.91
N VAL A 41 -23.98 -11.47 4.00
CA VAL A 41 -23.80 -11.69 2.56
C VAL A 41 -22.37 -12.12 2.26
N PHE A 42 -21.38 -11.41 2.83
CA PHE A 42 -19.97 -11.76 2.65
C PHE A 42 -19.63 -13.13 3.27
N ALA A 43 -20.15 -13.45 4.47
CA ALA A 43 -19.94 -14.75 5.09
C ALA A 43 -20.56 -15.92 4.28
N ARG A 44 -21.67 -15.67 3.57
CA ARG A 44 -22.36 -16.66 2.74
C ARG A 44 -21.70 -16.84 1.37
N LEU A 45 -21.36 -15.74 0.70
CA LEU A 45 -20.95 -15.74 -0.72
C LEU A 45 -19.46 -15.50 -0.95
N GLY A 46 -18.72 -15.05 0.07
CA GLY A 46 -17.29 -14.81 -0.03
C GLY A 46 -16.49 -16.09 -0.29
N GLU A 47 -15.38 -15.94 -1.01
CA GLU A 47 -14.43 -17.02 -1.27
C GLU A 47 -13.79 -17.50 0.06
N LYS A 48 -13.69 -18.81 0.25
CA LYS A 48 -13.23 -19.46 1.50
C LYS A 48 -12.02 -20.37 1.31
N GLN A 49 -11.74 -20.78 0.07
CA GLN A 49 -10.65 -21.68 -0.28
C GLN A 49 -9.40 -20.88 -0.66
N ASN A 50 -9.52 -19.97 -1.63
CA ASN A 50 -8.41 -19.13 -2.05
C ASN A 50 -8.33 -17.85 -1.18
N ARG A 51 -7.40 -17.83 -0.24
CA ARG A 51 -7.16 -16.69 0.67
C ARG A 51 -6.78 -15.40 -0.07
N ALA A 52 -6.02 -15.49 -1.17
CA ALA A 52 -5.64 -14.35 -2.00
C ALA A 52 -6.85 -13.68 -2.67
N ARG A 53 -7.95 -14.42 -2.85
CA ARG A 53 -9.24 -13.94 -3.43
C ARG A 53 -10.38 -13.86 -2.40
N ALA A 54 -10.10 -14.10 -1.12
CA ALA A 54 -11.10 -14.18 -0.05
C ALA A 54 -11.59 -12.82 0.50
N ARG A 55 -11.09 -11.68 -0.01
CA ARG A 55 -11.50 -10.35 0.45
C ARG A 55 -12.81 -9.92 -0.21
N ILE A 56 -13.65 -9.17 0.51
CA ILE A 56 -14.95 -8.68 0.03
C ILE A 56 -14.87 -7.89 -1.29
N LYS A 57 -13.73 -7.23 -1.58
CA LYS A 57 -13.50 -6.52 -2.84
C LYS A 57 -13.71 -7.41 -4.06
N PHE A 58 -13.25 -8.66 -4.02
CA PHE A 58 -13.39 -9.60 -5.13
C PHE A 58 -14.83 -10.09 -5.29
N LEU A 59 -15.57 -10.25 -4.19
CA LEU A 59 -16.99 -10.60 -4.24
C LEU A 59 -17.81 -9.46 -4.88
N VAL A 60 -17.57 -8.22 -4.44
CA VAL A 60 -18.25 -7.04 -5.00
C VAL A 60 -17.89 -6.85 -6.47
N ASP A 61 -16.66 -7.15 -6.86
CA ASP A 61 -16.24 -7.06 -8.25
C ASP A 61 -16.89 -8.14 -9.12
N LYS A 62 -16.85 -9.40 -8.67
CA LYS A 62 -17.46 -10.55 -9.36
C LYS A 62 -18.97 -10.38 -9.58
N LEU A 63 -19.70 -9.88 -8.58
CA LEU A 63 -21.15 -9.70 -8.68
C LEU A 63 -21.53 -8.43 -9.42
N GLY A 64 -20.66 -7.41 -9.40
CA GLY A 64 -21.05 -6.04 -9.71
C GLY A 64 -21.79 -5.38 -8.54
N ILE A 65 -21.69 -4.05 -8.46
CA ILE A 65 -22.21 -3.28 -7.32
C ILE A 65 -23.74 -3.33 -7.23
N GLU A 66 -24.45 -3.33 -8.36
CA GLU A 66 -25.93 -3.33 -8.36
C GLU A 66 -26.51 -4.64 -7.85
N GLU A 67 -25.94 -5.78 -8.25
CA GLU A 67 -26.37 -7.07 -7.72
C GLU A 67 -25.98 -7.24 -6.26
N PHE A 68 -24.78 -6.78 -5.87
CA PHE A 68 -24.37 -6.80 -4.47
C PHE A 68 -25.31 -5.97 -3.59
N LYS A 69 -25.70 -4.74 -4.02
CA LYS A 69 -26.71 -3.92 -3.36
C LYS A 69 -28.03 -4.67 -3.20
N ARG A 70 -28.54 -5.26 -4.28
CA ARG A 70 -29.80 -6.01 -4.26
C ARG A 70 -29.79 -7.12 -3.21
N ILE A 71 -28.73 -7.92 -3.18
CA ILE A 71 -28.58 -9.02 -2.22
C ILE A 71 -28.46 -8.50 -0.78
N VAL A 72 -27.69 -7.44 -0.54
CA VAL A 72 -27.52 -6.84 0.80
C VAL A 72 -28.84 -6.28 1.33
N PHE A 73 -29.58 -5.53 0.52
CA PHE A 73 -30.85 -4.95 0.98
C PHE A 73 -31.96 -6.00 1.12
N ALA A 74 -31.95 -7.05 0.30
CA ALA A 74 -32.82 -8.22 0.53
C ALA A 74 -32.47 -8.95 1.84
N GLU A 75 -31.18 -9.21 2.10
CA GLU A 75 -30.73 -9.81 3.35
C GLU A 75 -31.14 -8.97 4.56
N ARG A 76 -31.04 -7.64 4.45
CA ARG A 76 -31.43 -6.70 5.52
C ARG A 76 -32.91 -6.83 5.89
N GLN A 77 -33.80 -7.02 4.92
CA GLN A 77 -35.25 -7.20 5.17
C GLN A 77 -35.56 -8.48 5.97
N THR A 78 -34.65 -9.46 5.97
CA THR A 78 -34.80 -10.70 6.75
C THR A 78 -34.31 -10.58 8.19
N LEU A 79 -33.66 -9.48 8.55
CA LEU A 79 -33.12 -9.31 9.90
C LEU A 79 -34.25 -9.01 10.89
N PRO A 80 -34.34 -9.73 12.01
CA PRO A 80 -35.29 -9.38 13.07
C PRO A 80 -34.92 -8.01 13.64
N PRO A 81 -35.90 -7.14 13.96
CA PRO A 81 -35.64 -5.85 14.58
C PRO A 81 -34.80 -6.01 15.85
N ASP A 82 -33.74 -5.21 15.96
CA ASP A 82 -32.87 -5.18 17.11
C ASP A 82 -32.79 -3.76 17.69
N PRO A 83 -33.24 -3.51 18.93
CA PRO A 83 -33.18 -2.18 19.52
C PRO A 83 -31.75 -1.65 19.65
N ARG A 84 -30.74 -2.53 19.66
CA ARG A 84 -29.31 -2.15 19.70
C ARG A 84 -28.86 -1.43 18.44
N TRP A 85 -29.59 -1.53 17.33
CA TRP A 85 -29.28 -0.80 16.09
C TRP A 85 -29.35 0.72 16.24
N THR A 86 -30.14 1.21 17.21
CA THR A 86 -30.35 2.64 17.47
C THR A 86 -29.92 3.07 18.87
N GLN A 87 -29.71 2.13 19.79
CA GLN A 87 -29.22 2.40 21.14
C GLN A 87 -27.69 2.56 21.17
N PHE A 88 -27.19 3.60 20.51
CA PHE A 88 -25.78 3.96 20.66
C PHE A 88 -25.54 4.46 22.09
N PRO A 89 -24.53 3.94 22.81
CA PRO A 89 -24.15 4.56 24.08
C PRO A 89 -23.75 6.02 23.80
N PRO A 90 -24.20 6.97 24.63
CA PRO A 90 -23.78 8.35 24.47
C PRO A 90 -22.26 8.44 24.66
N ILE A 91 -21.55 8.97 23.65
CA ILE A 91 -20.16 9.35 23.80
C ILE A 91 -20.15 10.70 24.51
N GLU A 92 -20.17 10.69 25.85
CA GLU A 92 -20.05 11.91 26.65
C GLU A 92 -18.58 12.31 26.82
N GLU A 93 -17.94 12.73 25.73
CA GLU A 93 -16.68 13.47 25.86
C GLU A 93 -17.00 14.91 26.31
N LYS A 94 -16.60 15.28 27.53
CA LYS A 94 -16.77 16.63 28.07
C LYS A 94 -15.40 17.26 28.37
N PRO A 95 -15.21 18.56 28.08
CA PRO A 95 -13.99 19.26 28.48
C PRO A 95 -13.92 19.36 30.00
N ILE A 96 -12.72 19.20 30.54
CA ILE A 96 -12.45 19.36 31.98
C ILE A 96 -12.04 20.79 32.34
N GLN A 97 -11.49 21.53 31.37
CA GLN A 97 -11.11 22.93 31.51
C GLN A 97 -12.13 23.83 30.81
N PRO A 98 -12.40 25.05 31.31
CA PRO A 98 -13.23 26.03 30.61
C PRO A 98 -12.57 26.42 29.28
N PRO A 99 -13.36 26.89 28.29
CA PRO A 99 -12.80 27.40 27.05
C PRO A 99 -11.93 28.62 27.36
N GLY A 100 -10.77 28.68 26.72
CA GLY A 100 -9.79 29.74 26.94
C GLY A 100 -9.18 30.20 25.62
N SER A 101 -8.53 31.35 25.65
CA SER A 101 -7.80 31.90 24.49
C SER A 101 -6.33 31.57 24.61
N LEU A 102 -5.66 31.40 23.46
CA LEU A 102 -4.22 31.17 23.42
C LEU A 102 -3.46 32.31 24.11
N PRO A 103 -2.53 32.02 25.05
CA PRO A 103 -1.76 33.07 25.74
C PRO A 103 -0.79 33.79 24.79
N ALA A 104 -0.48 35.05 25.13
CA ALA A 104 0.46 35.85 24.36
C ALA A 104 1.91 35.37 24.51
N GLU A 105 2.28 34.94 25.72
CA GLU A 105 3.60 34.36 25.98
C GLU A 105 3.63 32.89 25.54
N GLN A 106 4.58 32.56 24.68
CA GLN A 106 4.71 31.24 24.07
C GLN A 106 6.14 30.72 24.25
N PRO A 107 6.33 29.47 24.71
CA PRO A 107 7.66 28.92 24.91
C PRO A 107 8.36 28.66 23.57
N PRO A 108 9.70 28.54 23.56
CA PRO A 108 10.46 28.24 22.34
C PRO A 108 9.96 26.99 21.60
N GLY A 109 9.88 27.07 20.27
CA GLY A 109 9.39 25.98 19.41
C GLY A 109 7.86 25.82 19.37
N PHE A 110 7.11 26.43 20.30
CA PHE A 110 5.66 26.34 20.35
C PHE A 110 4.95 26.82 19.08
N PRO A 111 5.31 27.95 18.45
CA PRO A 111 4.60 28.41 17.25
C PRO A 111 4.63 27.40 16.10
N ALA A 112 5.76 26.69 15.93
CA ALA A 112 5.94 25.73 14.86
C ALA A 112 5.26 24.39 15.17
N TRP A 113 5.25 23.97 16.44
CA TRP A 113 4.41 22.87 16.92
C TRP A 113 2.91 23.18 16.77
N LEU A 114 2.47 24.38 17.17
CA LEU A 114 1.09 24.83 17.04
C LEU A 114 0.61 24.75 15.58
N ALA A 115 1.44 25.18 14.64
CA ALA A 115 1.11 25.19 13.21
C ALA A 115 0.92 23.79 12.60
N THR A 116 1.53 22.74 13.18
CA THR A 116 1.53 21.39 12.60
C THR A 116 0.71 20.39 13.42
N ASN A 117 0.72 20.51 14.74
CA ASN A 117 0.15 19.52 15.65
C ASN A 117 -1.21 19.94 16.21
N VAL A 118 -1.67 21.18 16.02
CA VAL A 118 -2.90 21.67 16.68
C VAL A 118 -3.96 22.09 15.66
N TYR A 119 -5.17 21.57 15.85
CA TYR A 119 -6.35 21.89 15.04
C TYR A 119 -7.44 22.47 15.92
N ARG A 120 -7.94 23.68 15.60
CA ARG A 120 -9.06 24.28 16.33
C ARG A 120 -10.33 23.44 16.16
N GLN A 121 -11.05 23.23 17.26
CA GLN A 121 -12.33 22.54 17.21
C GLN A 121 -13.44 23.47 16.71
N ARG A 122 -14.61 22.89 16.42
CA ARG A 122 -15.81 23.69 16.14
C ARG A 122 -16.30 24.43 17.38
N GLN A 123 -16.01 23.90 18.56
CA GLN A 123 -16.29 24.51 19.85
C GLN A 123 -15.22 25.58 20.13
N SER A 124 -15.66 26.84 20.26
CA SER A 124 -14.77 27.97 20.50
C SER A 124 -13.97 27.81 21.80
N GLY A 125 -12.69 28.19 21.78
CA GLY A 125 -11.77 28.08 22.91
C GLY A 125 -11.22 26.68 23.16
N TYR A 126 -11.47 25.72 22.27
CA TYR A 126 -10.95 24.36 22.35
C TYR A 126 -10.19 23.94 21.09
N ALA A 127 -9.17 23.12 21.29
CA ALA A 127 -8.35 22.54 20.26
C ALA A 127 -8.26 21.00 20.36
N THR A 128 -7.85 20.40 19.24
CA THR A 128 -7.39 19.02 19.17
C THR A 128 -5.89 19.03 18.95
N VAL A 129 -5.16 18.32 19.78
CA VAL A 129 -3.71 18.19 19.71
C VAL A 129 -3.36 16.82 19.17
N THR A 130 -2.53 16.79 18.13
CA THR A 130 -1.92 15.59 17.59
C THR A 130 -0.55 15.43 18.23
N VAL A 131 -0.40 14.39 19.04
CA VAL A 131 0.87 13.95 19.59
C VAL A 131 1.54 13.11 18.51
N ALA A 132 2.59 13.66 17.90
CA ALA A 132 3.34 12.97 16.87
C ALA A 132 4.08 11.77 17.49
N CYS A 133 3.89 10.59 16.92
CA CYS A 133 4.54 9.36 17.29
C CYS A 133 5.24 8.81 16.04
N PRO A 134 6.49 9.22 15.75
CA PRO A 134 7.21 8.73 14.58
C PRO A 134 7.20 7.19 14.52
N LEU A 135 6.77 6.64 13.38
CA LEU A 135 6.59 5.19 13.16
C LEU A 135 5.53 4.51 14.05
N GLY A 136 4.71 5.30 14.76
CA GLY A 136 3.76 4.81 15.76
C GLY A 136 4.43 4.36 17.06
N ASP A 137 5.70 4.70 17.28
CA ASP A 137 6.44 4.23 18.44
C ASP A 137 6.14 5.08 19.68
N ILE A 138 5.84 4.40 20.79
CA ILE A 138 5.71 4.99 22.11
C ILE A 138 6.20 3.99 23.15
N THR A 139 7.05 4.43 24.08
CA THR A 139 7.51 3.57 25.17
C THR A 139 6.44 3.41 26.24
N ALA A 140 6.51 2.34 27.05
CA ALA A 140 5.59 2.14 28.17
C ALA A 140 5.61 3.31 29.17
N THR A 141 6.78 3.91 29.42
CA THR A 141 6.93 5.08 30.30
C THR A 141 6.23 6.29 29.70
N GLN A 142 6.48 6.60 28.42
CA GLN A 142 5.81 7.69 27.72
C GLN A 142 4.29 7.51 27.69
N ALA A 143 3.80 6.30 27.44
CA ALA A 143 2.37 6.01 27.41
C ALA A 143 1.70 6.29 28.77
N ARG A 144 2.33 5.90 29.88
CA ARG A 144 1.83 6.20 31.24
C ARG A 144 1.81 7.69 31.52
N GLN A 145 2.91 8.39 31.21
CA GLN A 145 3.01 9.83 31.40
C GLN A 145 2.00 10.59 30.52
N LEU A 146 1.82 10.19 29.27
CA LEU A 146 0.83 10.76 28.37
C LEU A 146 -0.58 10.57 28.91
N ALA A 147 -0.90 9.40 29.48
CA ALA A 147 -2.21 9.16 30.11
C ALA A 147 -2.47 10.15 31.26
N ASP A 148 -1.45 10.49 32.06
CA ASP A 148 -1.59 11.49 33.12
C ASP A 148 -1.78 12.91 32.56
N LEU A 149 -1.10 13.26 31.47
CA LEU A 149 -1.32 14.54 30.78
C LEU A 149 -2.74 14.62 30.21
N VAL A 150 -3.24 13.55 29.59
CA VAL A 150 -4.62 13.49 29.07
C VAL A 150 -5.63 13.71 30.20
N ARG A 151 -5.45 13.02 31.34
CA ARG A 151 -6.25 13.23 32.57
C ARG A 151 -6.27 14.67 33.05
N ARG A 152 -5.13 15.37 32.93
CA ARG A 152 -5.00 16.74 33.41
C ARG A 152 -5.56 17.80 32.46
N PHE A 153 -5.46 17.57 31.14
CA PHE A 153 -5.77 18.59 30.12
C PHE A 153 -7.02 18.33 29.28
N SER A 154 -7.52 17.10 29.24
CA SER A 154 -8.57 16.65 28.30
C SER A 154 -9.63 15.75 28.92
N GLY A 155 -9.34 15.10 30.06
CA GLY A 155 -10.17 14.07 30.66
C GLY A 155 -9.57 12.70 30.39
N ASP A 156 -10.29 11.77 29.78
CA ASP A 156 -9.85 10.37 29.67
C ASP A 156 -9.87 9.82 28.23
N ASN A 157 -9.85 10.71 27.23
CA ASN A 157 -10.08 10.34 25.84
C ASN A 157 -8.86 10.59 24.95
N VAL A 158 -8.39 9.52 24.30
CA VAL A 158 -7.37 9.55 23.26
C VAL A 158 -7.91 8.84 22.02
N ARG A 159 -7.57 9.36 20.85
CA ARG A 159 -7.85 8.70 19.56
C ARG A 159 -6.56 8.39 18.84
N THR A 160 -6.58 7.42 17.94
CA THR A 160 -5.44 7.14 17.05
C THR A 160 -5.74 7.68 15.65
N SER A 161 -4.68 8.03 14.90
CA SER A 161 -4.77 8.42 13.49
C SER A 161 -4.31 7.30 12.56
N VAL A 162 -4.64 7.43 11.27
CA VAL A 162 -4.14 6.51 10.23
C VAL A 162 -2.68 6.81 9.85
N GLU A 163 -2.15 7.95 10.29
CA GLU A 163 -0.74 8.34 10.27
C GLU A 163 0.06 7.79 11.46
N GLN A 164 -0.56 6.96 12.32
CA GLN A 164 0.07 6.31 13.48
C GLN A 164 0.31 7.25 14.68
N ASN A 165 -0.38 8.39 14.73
CA ASN A 165 -0.30 9.37 15.82
C ASN A 165 -1.44 9.21 16.84
N LEU A 166 -1.32 9.93 17.96
CA LEU A 166 -2.35 10.03 19.00
C LEU A 166 -3.01 11.42 18.97
N LEU A 167 -4.33 11.50 19.18
CA LEU A 167 -5.06 12.76 19.24
C LEU A 167 -5.70 12.95 20.61
N ILE A 168 -5.52 14.14 21.16
CA ILE A 168 -6.11 14.63 22.41
C ILE A 168 -7.13 15.70 22.03
N ARG A 169 -8.41 15.48 22.34
CA ARG A 169 -9.50 16.45 22.08
C ARG A 169 -9.80 17.28 23.32
N TRP A 170 -10.55 18.36 23.18
CA TRP A 170 -11.08 19.14 24.30
C TRP A 170 -10.00 19.81 25.15
N VAL A 171 -8.85 20.09 24.55
CA VAL A 171 -7.79 20.88 25.18
C VAL A 171 -8.18 22.35 25.09
N SER A 172 -8.24 23.07 26.20
CA SER A 172 -8.48 24.52 26.19
C SER A 172 -7.31 25.24 25.51
N GLU A 173 -7.56 26.23 24.65
CA GLU A 173 -6.46 26.91 23.94
C GLU A 173 -5.50 27.63 24.90
N GLN A 174 -5.98 28.04 26.08
CA GLN A 174 -5.14 28.64 27.13
C GLN A 174 -4.07 27.69 27.68
N ASP A 175 -4.34 26.37 27.64
CA ASP A 175 -3.49 25.34 28.22
C ASP A 175 -2.47 24.76 27.23
N LEU A 176 -2.57 25.13 25.95
CA LEU A 176 -1.70 24.61 24.89
C LEU A 176 -0.20 24.81 25.19
N PRO A 177 0.27 25.99 25.66
CA PRO A 177 1.69 26.17 25.99
C PRO A 177 2.16 25.24 27.10
N ALA A 178 1.33 25.03 28.13
CA ALA A 178 1.65 24.15 29.26
C ALA A 178 1.65 22.68 28.84
N LEU A 179 0.67 22.26 28.04
CA LEU A 179 0.64 20.91 27.48
C LEU A 179 1.85 20.65 26.59
N TYR A 180 2.21 21.58 25.70
CA TYR A 180 3.39 21.47 24.86
C TYR A 180 4.68 21.32 25.67
N ALA A 181 4.89 22.13 26.71
CA ALA A 181 6.08 22.04 27.56
C ALA A 181 6.21 20.65 28.22
N GLU A 182 5.09 20.05 28.61
CA GLU A 182 5.07 18.72 29.23
C GLU A 182 5.26 17.60 28.21
N LEU A 183 4.66 17.73 27.02
CA LEU A 183 4.92 16.83 25.90
C LEU A 183 6.41 16.86 25.53
N GLN A 184 7.03 18.04 25.47
CA GLN A 184 8.48 18.20 25.28
C GLN A 184 9.28 17.47 26.37
N ARG A 185 8.91 17.65 27.65
CA ARG A 185 9.57 16.99 28.79
C ARG A 185 9.55 15.46 28.70
N ILE A 186 8.51 14.87 28.14
CA ILE A 186 8.38 13.41 27.97
C ILE A 186 8.81 12.91 26.59
N GLY A 187 9.37 13.79 25.74
CA GLY A 187 9.84 13.44 24.40
C GLY A 187 8.72 13.16 23.39
N LEU A 188 7.52 13.72 23.59
CA LEU A 188 6.36 13.62 22.70
C LEU A 188 5.90 14.99 22.17
N GLY A 189 6.73 16.03 22.32
CA GLY A 189 6.42 17.40 21.89
C GLY A 189 6.86 17.72 20.47
N GLU A 190 7.31 16.74 19.69
CA GLU A 190 7.86 16.98 18.35
C GLU A 190 6.81 17.54 17.39
N GLN A 191 7.24 18.49 16.57
CA GLN A 191 6.43 19.10 15.52
C GLN A 191 6.35 18.22 14.26
N GLY A 192 5.53 18.63 13.30
CA GLY A 192 5.52 18.07 11.95
C GLY A 192 4.40 17.07 11.68
N ALA A 193 3.42 16.95 12.59
CA ALA A 193 2.21 16.16 12.33
C ALA A 193 1.51 16.65 11.04
N GLY A 194 1.04 15.72 10.22
CA GLY A 194 0.40 15.99 8.94
C GLY A 194 1.31 16.50 7.81
N THR A 195 2.62 16.64 8.05
CA THR A 195 3.60 17.11 7.06
C THR A 195 4.35 15.94 6.40
N ILE A 196 5.29 16.23 5.50
CA ILE A 196 6.19 15.25 4.89
C ILE A 196 7.03 14.47 5.91
N LEU A 197 7.23 15.01 7.12
CA LEU A 197 7.91 14.30 8.21
C LEU A 197 7.03 13.22 8.85
N ASP A 198 5.70 13.32 8.73
CA ASP A 198 4.71 12.42 9.34
C ASP A 198 4.51 11.15 8.50
N MET A 199 5.59 10.41 8.33
CA MET A 199 5.65 9.23 7.47
C MET A 199 4.96 8.03 8.10
N THR A 200 4.14 7.34 7.31
CA THR A 200 3.53 6.07 7.72
C THR A 200 4.37 4.88 7.22
N ALA A 201 4.77 3.99 8.12
CA ALA A 201 5.49 2.76 7.78
C ALA A 201 4.90 1.55 8.49
N CYS A 202 4.78 0.42 7.77
CA CYS A 202 4.50 -0.85 8.45
C CYS A 202 5.77 -1.40 9.12
N PRO A 203 5.66 -2.43 9.99
CA PRO A 203 6.82 -3.03 10.64
C PRO A 203 7.95 -3.45 9.70
N GLY A 204 7.63 -3.93 8.49
CA GLY A 204 8.66 -4.39 7.55
C GLY A 204 9.51 -5.52 8.13
N THR A 205 10.75 -5.65 7.67
CA THR A 205 11.67 -6.71 8.13
C THR A 205 12.02 -6.66 9.62
N ASP A 206 11.72 -5.56 10.32
CA ASP A 206 11.96 -5.42 11.76
C ASP A 206 11.26 -6.53 12.57
N THR A 207 9.97 -6.76 12.32
CA THR A 207 9.18 -7.81 13.04
C THR A 207 8.18 -8.57 12.16
N CYS A 208 8.02 -8.20 10.87
CA CYS A 208 7.05 -8.85 9.99
C CYS A 208 7.66 -10.04 9.24
N LYS A 209 7.00 -11.20 9.32
CA LYS A 209 7.37 -12.41 8.56
C LYS A 209 7.33 -12.23 7.04
N LEU A 210 6.55 -11.26 6.57
CA LEU A 210 6.35 -10.95 5.16
C LEU A 210 7.13 -9.72 4.70
N GLY A 211 7.88 -9.09 5.61
CA GLY A 211 8.74 -7.98 5.27
C GLY A 211 9.81 -8.45 4.28
N ILE A 212 9.95 -7.74 3.17
CA ILE A 212 11.01 -7.97 2.19
C ILE A 212 12.11 -6.94 2.38
N ALA A 213 11.75 -5.67 2.63
CA ALA A 213 12.70 -4.61 2.97
C ALA A 213 12.28 -3.85 4.24
N SER A 214 13.20 -3.12 4.87
CA SER A 214 12.96 -2.36 6.10
C SER A 214 12.27 -1.04 5.79
N SER A 215 10.94 -1.05 5.83
CA SER A 215 10.14 0.17 5.73
C SER A 215 10.40 1.13 6.89
N ARG A 216 10.64 0.62 8.10
CA ARG A 216 10.90 1.47 9.27
C ARG A 216 12.29 2.08 9.24
N GLY A 217 13.30 1.31 8.83
CA GLY A 217 14.65 1.81 8.59
C GLY A 217 14.66 2.93 7.55
N LEU A 218 13.99 2.72 6.41
CA LEU A 218 13.86 3.73 5.37
C LEU A 218 13.15 5.00 5.87
N ALA A 219 12.03 4.86 6.58
CA ALA A 219 11.30 6.00 7.12
C ALA A 219 12.16 6.82 8.10
N ARG A 220 12.94 6.15 8.96
CA ARG A 220 13.85 6.82 9.91
C ARG A 220 14.92 7.62 9.18
N GLU A 221 15.51 7.05 8.13
CA GLU A 221 16.52 7.71 7.30
C GLU A 221 15.96 8.94 6.59
N LEU A 222 14.82 8.80 5.91
CA LEU A 222 14.18 9.91 5.21
C LEU A 222 13.76 11.02 6.17
N ARG A 223 13.19 10.66 7.33
CA ARG A 223 12.82 11.62 8.37
C ARG A 223 14.04 12.39 8.87
N ALA A 224 15.15 11.71 9.17
CA ALA A 224 16.37 12.35 9.65
C ALA A 224 16.90 13.40 8.66
N ARG A 225 16.93 13.06 7.36
CA ARG A 225 17.36 13.99 6.30
C ARG A 225 16.42 15.18 6.14
N LEU A 226 15.11 14.91 6.05
CA LEU A 226 14.11 15.95 5.83
C LEU A 226 13.95 16.86 7.05
N ALA A 227 14.08 16.35 8.27
CA ALA A 227 14.00 17.15 9.49
C ALA A 227 15.09 18.23 9.53
N GLY A 228 16.31 17.92 9.09
CA GLY A 228 17.42 18.87 9.01
C GLY A 228 17.19 20.02 8.02
N GLN A 229 16.32 19.82 7.02
CA GLN A 229 16.02 20.80 5.97
C GLN A 229 14.59 21.36 6.07
N PHE A 230 13.81 20.93 7.05
CA PHE A 230 12.36 21.11 7.04
C PHE A 230 11.94 22.58 6.90
N PHE A 231 12.63 23.48 7.59
CA PHE A 231 12.31 24.91 7.54
C PHE A 231 12.62 25.59 6.20
N THR A 232 13.50 25.01 5.38
CA THR A 232 13.85 25.52 4.04
C THR A 232 13.07 24.86 2.92
N LEU A 233 12.29 23.80 3.20
CA LEU A 233 11.43 23.17 2.21
C LEU A 233 10.32 24.12 1.76
N ASP A 234 9.99 24.05 0.47
CA ASP A 234 8.79 24.68 -0.09
C ASP A 234 7.52 24.15 0.61
N GLU A 235 6.55 25.01 0.88
CA GLU A 235 5.28 24.64 1.54
C GLU A 235 4.54 23.51 0.79
N ALA A 236 4.62 23.49 -0.55
CA ALA A 236 4.04 22.43 -1.35
C ALA A 236 4.72 21.07 -1.11
N VAL A 237 6.00 21.05 -0.75
CA VAL A 237 6.74 19.85 -0.37
C VAL A 237 6.43 19.44 1.06
N LYS A 238 6.35 20.41 1.99
CA LYS A 238 5.97 20.14 3.39
C LYS A 238 4.61 19.46 3.49
N GLY A 239 3.67 19.74 2.57
CA GLY A 239 2.34 19.14 2.54
C GLY A 239 2.26 17.73 1.94
N LEU A 240 3.35 17.18 1.38
CA LEU A 240 3.34 15.86 0.75
C LEU A 240 3.25 14.74 1.77
N LYS A 241 2.60 13.63 1.40
CA LYS A 241 2.52 12.42 2.20
C LYS A 241 3.46 11.35 1.65
N ILE A 242 4.33 10.84 2.51
CA ILE A 242 5.16 9.67 2.24
C ILE A 242 4.62 8.49 3.02
N LYS A 243 4.31 7.39 2.33
CA LYS A 243 3.89 6.14 2.98
C LYS A 243 4.63 4.93 2.40
N MET A 244 5.01 4.01 3.28
CA MET A 244 5.83 2.88 2.90
C MET A 244 5.44 1.56 3.56
N SER A 245 5.79 0.45 2.91
CA SER A 245 5.55 -0.89 3.43
C SER A 245 6.74 -1.79 3.10
N GLY A 246 7.09 -2.72 3.99
CA GLY A 246 8.17 -3.66 3.72
C GLY A 246 7.83 -4.68 2.63
N CYS A 247 6.58 -4.77 2.19
CA CYS A 247 6.14 -5.56 1.05
C CYS A 247 4.90 -4.95 0.39
N PHE A 248 4.48 -5.54 -0.73
CA PHE A 248 3.36 -5.11 -1.58
C PHE A 248 1.97 -5.23 -0.91
N ASN A 249 1.83 -5.77 0.30
CA ASN A 249 0.53 -5.90 0.99
C ASN A 249 -0.10 -4.56 1.43
N SER A 250 0.66 -3.46 1.36
CA SER A 250 0.17 -2.10 1.59
C SER A 250 -0.40 -1.84 2.99
N CYS A 251 0.17 -2.47 4.02
CA CYS A 251 -0.17 -2.17 5.41
C CYS A 251 0.06 -0.70 5.78
N GLY A 252 1.08 -0.07 5.19
CA GLY A 252 1.33 1.37 5.31
C GLY A 252 0.53 2.22 4.32
N GLN A 253 -0.33 1.64 3.48
CA GLN A 253 -1.15 2.35 2.49
C GLN A 253 -0.36 3.12 1.40
N HIS A 254 0.76 2.56 0.95
CA HIS A 254 1.68 3.21 -0.02
C HIS A 254 1.03 3.57 -1.37
N HIS A 255 -0.05 2.91 -1.79
CA HIS A 255 -0.75 3.26 -3.03
C HIS A 255 -1.46 4.61 -2.98
N LEU A 256 -1.77 5.13 -1.79
CA LEU A 256 -2.55 6.35 -1.58
C LEU A 256 -1.70 7.61 -1.35
N ALA A 257 -0.39 7.43 -1.22
CA ALA A 257 0.54 8.50 -0.90
C ALA A 257 0.93 9.31 -2.13
N ASP A 258 1.30 10.58 -1.92
CA ASP A 258 1.96 11.38 -2.96
C ASP A 258 3.23 10.65 -3.41
N ILE A 259 4.01 10.14 -2.45
CA ILE A 259 5.18 9.32 -2.68
C ILE A 259 5.05 8.02 -1.88
N GLY A 260 4.88 6.91 -2.60
CA GLY A 260 4.68 5.58 -2.06
C GLY A 260 5.91 4.69 -2.25
N PHE A 261 6.20 3.83 -1.28
CA PHE A 261 7.23 2.81 -1.40
C PHE A 261 6.73 1.44 -0.93
N TYR A 262 7.09 0.38 -1.64
CA TYR A 262 6.98 -0.96 -1.05
C TYR A 262 8.20 -1.83 -1.32
N GLY A 263 8.59 -2.61 -0.31
CA GLY A 263 9.78 -3.45 -0.35
C GLY A 263 9.66 -4.58 -1.36
N ASN A 264 10.74 -4.82 -2.08
CA ASN A 264 11.00 -5.98 -2.92
C ASN A 264 12.51 -6.28 -2.88
N SER A 265 12.95 -7.32 -3.57
CA SER A 265 14.38 -7.66 -3.65
C SER A 265 14.77 -8.03 -5.07
N ARG A 266 16.04 -7.83 -5.39
CA ARG A 266 16.65 -8.25 -6.67
C ARG A 266 17.90 -9.06 -6.40
N THR A 267 18.20 -10.00 -7.29
CA THR A 267 19.49 -10.69 -7.31
C THR A 267 20.42 -9.92 -8.24
N ILE A 268 21.61 -9.55 -7.75
CA ILE A 268 22.69 -8.94 -8.54
C ILE A 268 23.93 -9.80 -8.32
N GLY A 269 24.41 -10.46 -9.38
CA GLY A 269 25.43 -11.50 -9.25
C GLY A 269 24.95 -12.61 -8.31
N ASN A 270 25.72 -12.90 -7.27
CA ASN A 270 25.39 -13.90 -6.25
C ASN A 270 24.72 -13.32 -5.00
N HIS A 271 24.41 -12.02 -4.99
CA HIS A 271 23.92 -11.32 -3.81
C HIS A 271 22.46 -10.89 -3.99
N LYS A 272 21.72 -10.84 -2.87
CA LYS A 272 20.39 -10.25 -2.81
C LYS A 272 20.51 -8.79 -2.37
N VAL A 273 19.73 -7.92 -2.99
CA VAL A 273 19.78 -6.47 -2.78
C VAL A 273 18.39 -5.97 -2.40
N PRO A 274 18.23 -5.29 -1.25
CA PRO A 274 16.95 -4.72 -0.85
C PRO A 274 16.58 -3.56 -1.77
N HIS A 275 15.35 -3.59 -2.27
CA HIS A 275 14.82 -2.57 -3.15
C HIS A 275 13.45 -2.11 -2.65
N PHE A 276 13.04 -0.93 -3.12
CA PHE A 276 11.66 -0.49 -3.03
C PHE A 276 11.12 -0.21 -4.43
N GLN A 277 9.92 -0.70 -4.72
CA GLN A 277 9.12 -0.16 -5.80
C GLN A 277 8.68 1.26 -5.41
N VAL A 278 8.98 2.22 -6.28
CA VAL A 278 8.59 3.62 -6.16
C VAL A 278 7.23 3.82 -6.84
N LEU A 279 6.32 4.51 -6.14
CA LEU A 279 5.02 4.93 -6.64
C LEU A 279 4.87 6.45 -6.47
N PHE A 280 4.34 7.13 -7.49
CA PHE A 280 4.08 8.58 -7.41
C PHE A 280 2.63 8.94 -7.72
N GLY A 281 2.11 9.93 -7.01
CA GLY A 281 0.86 10.61 -7.30
C GLY A 281 -0.39 9.83 -6.87
N GLY A 282 -0.33 9.05 -5.79
CA GLY A 282 -1.53 8.54 -5.15
C GLY A 282 -2.36 9.68 -4.54
N GLN A 283 -3.65 9.44 -4.35
CA GLN A 283 -4.56 10.37 -3.68
C GLN A 283 -5.27 9.67 -2.54
N TRP A 284 -5.18 10.25 -1.34
CA TRP A 284 -5.88 9.73 -0.17
C TRP A 284 -7.32 10.26 -0.06
N THR A 285 -7.61 11.40 -0.70
CA THR A 285 -8.93 12.03 -0.73
C THR A 285 -9.86 11.37 -1.77
N HIS A 286 -11.14 11.75 -1.75
CA HIS A 286 -12.16 11.30 -2.71
C HIS A 286 -12.24 9.77 -2.83
N ASN A 287 -12.22 9.07 -1.69
CA ASN A 287 -12.26 7.61 -1.63
C ASN A 287 -11.14 6.96 -2.47
N ALA A 288 -9.89 7.37 -2.23
CA ALA A 288 -8.76 6.95 -3.05
C ALA A 288 -8.95 7.27 -4.55
N GLY A 289 -9.20 8.55 -4.87
CA GLY A 289 -9.52 9.00 -6.23
C GLY A 289 -8.50 8.57 -7.29
N ARG A 290 -7.26 8.27 -6.87
CA ARG A 290 -6.22 7.68 -7.72
C ARG A 290 -5.19 6.92 -6.91
N TYR A 291 -4.64 5.85 -7.50
CA TYR A 291 -3.47 5.15 -6.97
C TYR A 291 -2.17 5.68 -7.56
N GLY A 292 -1.09 5.58 -6.79
CA GLY A 292 0.25 5.96 -7.25
C GLY A 292 0.70 5.12 -8.45
N LEU A 293 1.30 5.78 -9.43
CA LEU A 293 1.87 5.16 -10.62
C LEU A 293 3.17 4.44 -10.24
N ALA A 294 3.28 3.15 -10.53
CA ALA A 294 4.52 2.39 -10.33
C ALA A 294 5.59 2.86 -11.34
N ILE A 295 6.68 3.46 -10.84
CA ILE A 295 7.71 4.10 -11.67
C ILE A 295 8.88 3.16 -11.96
N GLY A 296 9.45 2.58 -10.90
CA GLY A 296 10.62 1.73 -10.98
C GLY A 296 11.00 1.12 -9.64
N SER A 297 11.85 0.10 -9.68
CA SER A 297 12.43 -0.53 -8.50
C SER A 297 13.80 0.10 -8.26
N VAL A 298 14.01 0.65 -7.08
CA VAL A 298 15.23 1.39 -6.72
C VAL A 298 15.85 0.72 -5.49
N PRO A 299 17.18 0.50 -5.46
CA PRO A 299 17.84 -0.05 -4.27
C PRO A 299 17.60 0.85 -3.07
N ALA A 300 17.41 0.25 -1.89
CA ALA A 300 16.99 0.96 -0.68
C ALA A 300 17.86 2.20 -0.38
N LYS A 301 19.18 2.10 -0.61
CA LYS A 301 20.14 3.18 -0.38
C LYS A 301 19.95 4.41 -1.27
N ASN A 302 19.34 4.27 -2.44
CA ASN A 302 19.08 5.37 -3.38
C ASN A 302 17.73 6.06 -3.17
N ILE A 303 16.83 5.53 -2.34
CA ILE A 303 15.50 6.13 -2.12
C ILE A 303 15.56 7.59 -1.62
N PRO A 304 16.48 7.99 -0.71
CA PRO A 304 16.62 9.39 -0.34
C PRO A 304 16.85 10.33 -1.54
N ALA A 305 17.70 9.92 -2.49
CA ALA A 305 17.97 10.70 -3.70
C ALA A 305 16.73 10.77 -4.62
N VAL A 306 15.90 9.73 -4.65
CA VAL A 306 14.61 9.74 -5.36
C VAL A 306 13.69 10.83 -4.80
N VAL A 307 13.57 10.91 -3.47
CA VAL A 307 12.71 11.90 -2.80
C VAL A 307 13.21 13.33 -3.07
N GLU A 308 14.51 13.57 -2.93
CA GLU A 308 15.12 14.87 -3.22
C GLU A 308 14.88 15.28 -4.68
N ARG A 309 15.11 14.37 -5.63
CA ARG A 309 14.97 14.67 -7.05
C ARG A 309 13.54 14.96 -7.46
N VAL A 310 12.58 14.15 -7.00
CA VAL A 310 11.17 14.35 -7.37
C VAL A 310 10.57 15.58 -6.71
N THR A 311 10.94 15.89 -5.46
CA THR A 311 10.46 17.10 -4.79
C THR A 311 11.09 18.36 -5.38
N GLY A 312 12.40 18.33 -5.69
CA GLY A 312 13.08 19.43 -6.38
C GLY A 312 12.49 19.70 -7.77
N ARG A 313 12.25 18.65 -8.56
CA ARG A 313 11.61 18.81 -9.88
C ARG A 313 10.18 19.35 -9.77
N TYR A 314 9.40 18.84 -8.82
CA TYR A 314 8.06 19.34 -8.55
C TYR A 314 8.09 20.83 -8.19
N VAL A 315 9.02 21.27 -7.34
CA VAL A 315 9.13 22.68 -6.97
C VAL A 315 9.42 23.55 -8.19
N ASN A 316 10.34 23.11 -9.06
CA ASN A 316 10.81 23.89 -10.21
C ASN A 316 9.83 23.91 -11.39
N GLU A 317 9.07 22.84 -11.60
CA GLU A 317 8.27 22.65 -12.82
C GLU A 317 6.75 22.70 -12.59
N ARG A 318 6.28 22.81 -11.33
CA ARG A 318 4.84 22.89 -11.04
C ARG A 318 4.22 24.18 -11.59
N GLN A 319 3.00 24.08 -12.11
CA GLN A 319 2.19 25.23 -12.45
C GLN A 319 1.59 25.86 -11.18
N PRO A 320 1.17 27.14 -11.21
CA PRO A 320 0.52 27.79 -10.06
C PRO A 320 -0.70 27.00 -9.57
N GLY A 321 -0.70 26.63 -8.29
CA GLY A 321 -1.77 25.84 -7.66
C GLY A 321 -1.81 24.36 -8.04
N GLU A 322 -0.85 23.87 -8.84
CA GLU A 322 -0.79 22.46 -9.23
C GLU A 322 -0.40 21.59 -8.03
N THR A 323 -1.17 20.52 -7.81
CA THR A 323 -0.87 19.52 -6.76
C THR A 323 0.15 18.50 -7.26
N PHE A 324 0.87 17.84 -6.36
CA PHE A 324 1.83 16.80 -6.74
C PHE A 324 1.21 15.67 -7.57
N PRO A 325 0.02 15.13 -7.24
CA PRO A 325 -0.68 14.21 -8.11
C PRO A 325 -0.95 14.77 -9.51
N ALA A 326 -1.38 16.03 -9.64
CA ALA A 326 -1.60 16.65 -10.94
C ALA A 326 -0.30 16.79 -11.75
N PHE A 327 0.77 17.23 -11.08
CA PHE A 327 2.12 17.34 -11.65
C PHE A 327 2.62 16.01 -12.23
N ILE A 328 2.56 14.92 -11.45
CA ILE A 328 2.99 13.59 -11.91
C ILE A 328 2.17 13.10 -13.10
N ASN A 329 0.87 13.41 -13.13
CA ASN A 329 0.01 13.05 -14.25
C ASN A 329 0.35 13.82 -15.52
N ARG A 330 0.62 15.12 -15.40
CA ARG A 330 1.07 15.97 -16.52
C ARG A 330 2.44 15.53 -17.03
N LEU A 331 3.35 15.19 -16.12
CA LEU A 331 4.69 14.70 -16.45
C LEU A 331 4.61 13.35 -17.20
N GLY A 332 3.70 12.48 -16.75
CA GLY A 332 3.50 11.15 -17.31
C GLY A 332 4.53 10.13 -16.82
N LYS A 333 4.16 8.85 -16.91
CA LYS A 333 4.96 7.73 -16.38
C LYS A 333 6.36 7.63 -17.00
N ALA A 334 6.48 7.82 -18.32
CA ALA A 334 7.74 7.67 -19.04
C ALA A 334 8.80 8.67 -18.55
N GLU A 335 8.41 9.93 -18.41
CA GLU A 335 9.31 10.99 -17.95
C GLU A 335 9.57 10.90 -16.45
N ALA A 336 8.55 10.55 -15.64
CA ALA A 336 8.73 10.24 -14.23
C ALA A 336 9.70 9.08 -13.99
N ARG A 337 9.73 8.08 -14.89
CA ARG A 337 10.70 6.98 -14.85
C ARG A 337 12.09 7.44 -15.24
N ARG A 338 12.22 8.17 -16.36
CA ARG A 338 13.50 8.71 -16.82
C ARG A 338 14.22 9.52 -15.74
N MET A 339 13.45 10.28 -14.95
CA MET A 339 13.95 11.06 -13.81
C MET A 339 14.71 10.24 -12.77
N ILE A 340 14.41 8.95 -12.60
CA ILE A 340 15.01 8.11 -11.55
C ILE A 340 15.79 6.90 -12.10
N GLU A 341 15.97 6.82 -13.42
CA GLU A 341 16.51 5.63 -14.09
C GLU A 341 17.97 5.33 -13.72
N ASP A 342 18.79 6.36 -13.56
CA ASP A 342 20.16 6.26 -13.04
C ASP A 342 20.18 5.74 -11.58
N LEU A 343 19.20 6.13 -10.78
CA LEU A 343 19.09 5.70 -9.38
C LEU A 343 18.63 4.25 -9.25
N MET A 344 18.13 3.62 -10.31
CA MET A 344 17.75 2.20 -10.32
C MET A 344 18.96 1.26 -10.42
N GLN A 345 20.15 1.78 -10.70
CA GLN A 345 21.37 0.99 -10.83
C GLN A 345 21.92 0.60 -9.46
N VAL A 346 22.49 -0.61 -9.39
CA VAL A 346 23.18 -1.12 -8.20
C VAL A 346 24.67 -1.23 -8.55
N PRO A 347 25.58 -0.59 -7.78
CA PRO A 347 27.01 -0.78 -7.99
C PRO A 347 27.43 -2.23 -7.69
N PRO A 348 28.52 -2.74 -8.31
CA PRO A 348 29.11 -4.01 -7.93
C PRO A 348 29.41 -4.08 -6.42
N TYR A 349 29.30 -5.28 -5.84
CA TYR A 349 29.48 -5.50 -4.40
C TYR A 349 30.84 -4.98 -3.91
N GLU A 350 31.90 -5.18 -4.68
CA GLU A 350 33.25 -4.75 -4.34
C GLU A 350 33.43 -3.22 -4.36
N GLN A 351 32.57 -2.50 -5.08
CA GLN A 351 32.61 -1.04 -5.16
C GLN A 351 31.85 -0.39 -4.00
N ASP A 352 30.66 -0.90 -3.69
CA ASP A 352 29.88 -0.41 -2.55
C ASP A 352 29.02 -1.53 -1.93
N PRO A 353 29.56 -2.24 -0.91
CA PRO A 353 28.84 -3.28 -0.20
C PRO A 353 27.59 -2.77 0.54
N THR A 354 27.48 -1.46 0.80
CA THR A 354 26.37 -0.92 1.60
C THR A 354 25.03 -1.03 0.89
N PHE A 355 25.02 -1.15 -0.44
CA PHE A 355 23.79 -1.41 -1.21
C PHE A 355 23.18 -2.78 -0.91
N TYR A 356 23.99 -3.71 -0.42
CA TYR A 356 23.63 -5.09 -0.14
C TYR A 356 23.23 -5.29 1.32
N SER A 357 23.01 -4.21 2.08
CA SER A 357 22.38 -4.22 3.40
C SER A 357 21.17 -3.29 3.41
N ASP A 358 20.21 -3.55 4.29
CA ASP A 358 19.03 -2.70 4.41
C ASP A 358 19.28 -1.49 5.33
N TRP A 359 18.31 -0.60 5.47
CA TRP A 359 18.38 0.48 6.44
C TRP A 359 18.19 -0.05 7.86
N GLY A 360 19.13 0.26 8.75
CA GLY A 360 19.06 -0.13 10.16
C GLY A 360 19.51 -1.56 10.47
N ASP A 361 19.88 -2.35 9.45
CA ASP A 361 20.50 -3.67 9.62
C ASP A 361 21.85 -3.68 8.89
N PRO A 362 22.99 -3.78 9.61
CA PRO A 362 24.31 -3.77 8.99
C PRO A 362 24.66 -5.10 8.30
N ARG A 363 23.87 -6.16 8.50
CA ARG A 363 24.13 -7.47 7.91
C ARG A 363 23.84 -7.45 6.42
N GLU A 364 24.53 -8.34 5.70
CA GLU A 364 24.22 -8.57 4.30
C GLU A 364 22.79 -9.09 4.15
N PHE A 365 22.08 -8.50 3.20
CA PHE A 365 20.67 -8.74 2.99
C PHE A 365 20.44 -10.16 2.49
N SER A 366 19.61 -10.89 3.23
CA SER A 366 19.20 -12.24 2.87
C SER A 366 17.69 -12.39 3.03
N MET A 367 17.10 -13.31 2.26
CA MET A 367 15.70 -13.72 2.43
C MET A 367 15.58 -14.93 3.38
N GLY A 368 16.70 -15.42 3.94
CA GLY A 368 16.75 -16.64 4.75
C GLY A 368 16.44 -16.41 6.24
N ASP A 369 16.69 -15.20 6.73
CA ASP A 369 16.55 -14.82 8.15
C ASP A 369 15.11 -14.43 8.54
N ILE A 370 14.10 -15.14 8.01
CA ILE A 370 12.70 -14.86 8.32
C ILE A 370 12.35 -15.52 9.67
N GLY A 371 12.43 -14.74 10.75
CA GLY A 371 12.02 -15.17 12.09
C GLY A 371 10.51 -15.39 12.23
N THR A 372 10.08 -15.79 13.43
CA THR A 372 8.65 -15.82 13.84
C THR A 372 8.11 -14.40 13.92
N GLY A 373 7.67 -13.86 12.78
CA GLY A 373 7.12 -12.50 12.72
C GLY A 373 5.68 -12.39 13.22
N GLU A 374 5.29 -11.18 13.60
CA GLU A 374 4.01 -10.85 14.27
C GLU A 374 2.82 -10.71 13.29
N CYS A 375 3.05 -10.81 11.98
CA CYS A 375 2.08 -10.42 10.97
C CYS A 375 1.04 -11.52 10.64
N ALA A 376 -0.24 -11.15 10.64
CA ALA A 376 -1.36 -11.98 10.15
C ALA A 376 -1.57 -11.92 8.62
N GLY A 377 -0.69 -11.22 7.89
CA GLY A 377 -0.73 -11.14 6.43
C GLY A 377 -0.49 -12.49 5.78
N GLU A 378 -0.88 -12.63 4.51
CA GLU A 378 -0.67 -13.85 3.74
C GLU A 378 0.76 -13.95 3.21
N VAL A 379 1.38 -15.13 3.35
CA VAL A 379 2.56 -15.50 2.55
C VAL A 379 2.06 -15.72 1.12
N VAL A 380 2.16 -14.69 0.31
CA VAL A 380 1.88 -14.75 -1.12
C VAL A 380 2.91 -15.66 -1.77
N SER A 381 2.45 -16.65 -2.55
CA SER A 381 3.34 -17.64 -3.15
C SER A 381 4.24 -17.01 -4.20
N ALA A 382 5.42 -17.59 -4.42
CA ALA A 382 6.36 -17.18 -5.46
C ALA A 382 5.67 -17.07 -6.84
N LEU A 383 4.75 -17.98 -7.13
CA LEU A 383 3.91 -17.94 -8.33
C LEU A 383 3.14 -16.62 -8.49
N GLN A 384 2.56 -16.08 -7.42
CA GLN A 384 1.76 -14.85 -7.53
C GLN A 384 2.64 -13.61 -7.83
N PHE A 385 3.91 -13.61 -7.41
CA PHE A 385 4.88 -12.61 -7.87
C PHE A 385 5.19 -12.75 -9.35
N GLU A 386 5.38 -13.98 -9.83
CA GLU A 386 5.67 -14.26 -11.24
C GLU A 386 4.49 -13.85 -12.15
N LEU A 387 3.26 -14.12 -11.74
CA LEU A 387 2.05 -13.67 -12.45
C LEU A 387 1.91 -12.14 -12.46
N SER A 388 2.19 -11.48 -11.34
CA SER A 388 2.15 -10.01 -11.28
C SER A 388 3.25 -9.38 -12.16
N ALA A 389 4.42 -10.01 -12.23
CA ALA A 389 5.50 -9.60 -13.13
C ALA A 389 5.13 -9.81 -14.60
N ALA A 390 4.40 -10.89 -14.92
CA ALA A 390 3.88 -11.15 -16.25
C ALA A 390 2.85 -10.09 -16.69
N GLU A 391 1.88 -9.75 -15.83
CA GLU A 391 0.91 -8.67 -16.10
C GLU A 391 1.61 -7.34 -16.39
N ARG A 392 2.65 -7.02 -15.61
CA ARG A 392 3.46 -5.81 -15.83
C ARG A 392 4.15 -5.84 -17.21
N LEU A 393 4.76 -6.97 -17.59
CA LEU A 393 5.41 -7.11 -18.89
C LEU A 393 4.40 -6.96 -20.05
N ASN A 394 3.21 -7.54 -19.91
CA ASN A 394 2.16 -7.41 -20.93
C ASN A 394 1.65 -5.97 -21.07
N PHE A 395 1.53 -5.26 -19.95
CA PHE A 395 1.21 -3.84 -19.97
C PHE A 395 2.34 -2.98 -20.59
N GLU A 396 3.61 -3.30 -20.30
CA GLU A 396 4.74 -2.64 -20.96
C GLU A 396 4.77 -2.92 -22.48
N ALA A 397 4.34 -4.11 -22.91
CA ALA A 397 4.17 -4.44 -24.31
C ALA A 397 3.12 -3.55 -25.00
N GLN A 398 1.97 -3.33 -24.35
CA GLN A 398 0.93 -2.41 -24.82
C GLN A 398 1.45 -0.98 -24.99
N LEU A 399 2.21 -0.47 -24.02
CA LEU A 399 2.82 0.86 -24.12
C LEU A 399 3.87 0.96 -25.24
N ALA A 400 4.69 -0.09 -25.41
CA ALA A 400 5.66 -0.13 -26.50
C ALA A 400 4.97 -0.17 -27.86
N HIS A 401 3.83 -0.86 -27.97
CA HIS A 401 3.00 -0.89 -29.18
C HIS A 401 2.44 0.49 -29.51
N GLU A 402 1.85 1.18 -28.54
CA GLU A 402 1.34 2.55 -28.69
C GLU A 402 2.43 3.56 -29.08
N ALA A 403 3.65 3.33 -28.62
CA ALA A 403 4.83 4.12 -28.99
C ALA A 403 5.44 3.74 -30.36
N GLY A 404 4.84 2.81 -31.11
CA GLY A 404 5.34 2.33 -32.40
C GLY A 404 6.58 1.43 -32.31
N GLN A 405 6.95 0.97 -31.12
CA GLN A 405 8.11 0.12 -30.86
C GLN A 405 7.76 -1.37 -30.97
N PHE A 406 7.34 -1.80 -32.17
CA PHE A 406 6.73 -3.12 -32.39
C PHE A 406 7.61 -4.32 -32.02
N ALA A 407 8.91 -4.28 -32.32
CA ALA A 407 9.83 -5.36 -31.95
C ALA A 407 9.94 -5.53 -30.42
N LYS A 408 10.02 -4.41 -29.70
CA LYS A 408 10.08 -4.42 -28.23
C LYS A 408 8.76 -4.88 -27.61
N ALA A 409 7.64 -4.45 -28.18
CA ALA A 409 6.31 -4.86 -27.74
C ALA A 409 6.12 -6.38 -27.90
N ASP A 410 6.56 -6.96 -29.01
CA ASP A 410 6.55 -8.40 -29.22
C ASP A 410 7.40 -9.15 -28.17
N GLU A 411 8.65 -8.71 -27.95
CA GLU A 411 9.54 -9.31 -26.95
C GLU A 411 8.93 -9.27 -25.54
N LEU A 412 8.31 -8.15 -25.16
CA LEU A 412 7.67 -7.98 -23.86
C LEU A 412 6.42 -8.86 -23.71
N ALA A 413 5.58 -8.98 -24.74
CA ALA A 413 4.39 -9.84 -24.72
C ALA A 413 4.77 -11.32 -24.62
N TYR A 414 5.79 -11.75 -25.36
CA TYR A 414 6.34 -13.10 -25.23
C TYR A 414 6.96 -13.33 -23.85
N GLY A 415 7.75 -12.37 -23.35
CA GLY A 415 8.34 -12.42 -22.02
C GLY A 415 7.29 -12.52 -20.91
N ALA A 416 6.13 -11.87 -21.08
CA ALA A 416 5.01 -11.97 -20.15
C ALA A 416 4.46 -13.40 -20.06
N MET A 417 4.20 -14.06 -21.19
CA MET A 417 3.74 -15.46 -21.20
C MET A 417 4.79 -16.39 -20.59
N LEU A 418 6.07 -16.18 -20.90
CA LEU A 418 7.15 -17.00 -20.37
C LEU A 418 7.30 -16.85 -18.85
N GLN A 419 7.18 -15.62 -18.34
CA GLN A 419 7.20 -15.32 -16.91
C GLN A 419 6.05 -16.04 -16.18
N ALA A 420 4.82 -15.99 -16.73
CA ALA A 420 3.68 -16.69 -16.16
C ALA A 420 3.85 -18.22 -16.19
N ALA A 421 4.33 -18.77 -17.31
CA ALA A 421 4.62 -20.21 -17.45
C ALA A 421 5.67 -20.68 -16.45
N ARG A 422 6.75 -19.91 -16.28
CA ARG A 422 7.81 -20.19 -15.31
C ARG A 422 7.27 -20.24 -13.89
N GLY A 423 6.48 -19.25 -13.49
CA GLY A 423 5.86 -19.23 -12.16
C GLY A 423 5.07 -20.50 -11.87
N LEU A 424 4.29 -20.98 -12.85
CA LEU A 424 3.49 -22.21 -12.69
C LEU A 424 4.35 -23.47 -12.62
N VAL A 425 5.40 -23.56 -13.41
CA VAL A 425 6.33 -24.70 -13.38
C VAL A 425 7.06 -24.75 -12.04
N HIS A 426 7.56 -23.61 -11.55
CA HIS A 426 8.30 -23.52 -10.28
C HIS A 426 7.43 -23.69 -9.04
N GLU A 427 6.12 -23.43 -9.13
CA GLU A 427 5.17 -23.74 -8.06
C GLU A 427 5.07 -25.26 -7.77
N LEU A 428 5.42 -26.09 -8.75
CA LEU A 428 5.38 -27.55 -8.66
C LEU A 428 6.78 -28.16 -8.59
N TRP A 429 7.78 -27.54 -9.23
CA TRP A 429 9.15 -28.04 -9.33
C TRP A 429 10.16 -26.90 -9.28
N LEU A 430 10.75 -26.68 -8.10
CA LEU A 430 11.67 -25.56 -7.83
C LEU A 430 13.01 -25.65 -8.59
N ASP A 431 13.42 -26.84 -9.01
CA ASP A 431 14.76 -27.09 -9.59
C ASP A 431 14.82 -26.92 -11.11
N VAL A 432 13.74 -26.48 -11.76
CA VAL A 432 13.72 -26.31 -13.21
C VAL A 432 14.55 -25.07 -13.62
N PRO A 433 15.49 -25.18 -14.57
CA PRO A 433 16.25 -24.04 -15.07
C PRO A 433 15.37 -22.92 -15.65
N HIS A 434 15.84 -21.67 -15.55
CA HIS A 434 15.10 -20.48 -16.01
C HIS A 434 15.14 -20.26 -17.54
N GLU A 435 15.83 -21.13 -18.28
CA GLU A 435 16.01 -20.98 -19.72
C GLU A 435 14.66 -21.10 -20.46
N PRO A 436 14.36 -20.20 -21.41
CA PRO A 436 13.05 -20.18 -22.08
C PRO A 436 12.63 -21.51 -22.69
N ALA A 437 13.55 -22.20 -23.37
CA ALA A 437 13.27 -23.50 -24.01
C ALA A 437 12.93 -24.59 -22.98
N VAL A 438 13.63 -24.59 -21.84
CA VAL A 438 13.40 -25.56 -20.76
C VAL A 438 12.06 -25.28 -20.08
N VAL A 439 11.78 -24.02 -19.75
CA VAL A 439 10.48 -23.62 -19.16
C VAL A 439 9.31 -24.01 -20.07
N VAL A 440 9.41 -23.74 -21.37
CA VAL A 440 8.33 -24.07 -22.32
C VAL A 440 8.16 -25.58 -22.47
N ALA A 441 9.26 -26.35 -22.56
CA ALA A 441 9.22 -27.80 -22.64
C ALA A 441 8.58 -28.42 -21.38
N GLU A 442 8.95 -27.93 -20.19
CA GLU A 442 8.41 -28.41 -18.92
C GLU A 442 6.95 -27.99 -18.72
N PHE A 443 6.59 -26.77 -19.09
CA PHE A 443 5.20 -26.31 -19.12
C PHE A 443 4.35 -27.19 -20.05
N LYS A 444 4.83 -27.49 -21.26
CA LYS A 444 4.16 -28.33 -22.26
C LYS A 444 3.97 -29.76 -21.79
N THR A 445 4.98 -30.33 -21.13
CA THR A 445 4.92 -31.73 -20.66
C THR A 445 4.05 -31.85 -19.42
N ARG A 446 4.21 -30.95 -18.45
CA ARG A 446 3.71 -31.16 -17.10
C ARG A 446 2.41 -30.43 -16.78
N LEU A 447 2.02 -29.41 -17.55
CA LEU A 447 0.77 -28.66 -17.34
C LEU A 447 -0.30 -28.86 -18.43
N ALA A 448 -0.04 -29.73 -19.42
CA ALA A 448 -0.97 -30.00 -20.53
C ALA A 448 -2.40 -30.39 -20.10
N GLY A 449 -2.57 -31.04 -18.93
CA GLY A 449 -3.86 -31.44 -18.39
C GLY A 449 -4.51 -30.44 -17.41
N LEU A 450 -3.78 -29.41 -16.99
CA LEU A 450 -4.22 -28.45 -15.97
C LEU A 450 -4.50 -27.06 -16.55
N PHE A 451 -3.77 -26.70 -17.60
CA PHE A 451 -3.87 -25.43 -18.29
C PHE A 451 -4.77 -25.51 -19.54
N PRO A 452 -5.59 -24.48 -19.85
CA PRO A 452 -6.46 -24.51 -21.04
C PRO A 452 -5.65 -24.60 -22.35
N ALA A 453 -5.87 -25.66 -23.12
CA ALA A 453 -5.07 -25.97 -24.31
C ALA A 453 -5.05 -24.85 -25.37
N ALA A 454 -6.19 -24.16 -25.56
CA ALA A 454 -6.29 -23.03 -26.50
C ALA A 454 -5.36 -21.86 -26.09
N GLN A 455 -5.26 -21.58 -24.80
CA GLN A 455 -4.39 -20.54 -24.27
C GLN A 455 -2.92 -20.98 -24.29
N ALA A 456 -2.64 -22.24 -23.97
CA ALA A 456 -1.28 -22.79 -24.02
C ALA A 456 -0.67 -22.69 -25.43
N ALA A 457 -1.49 -22.84 -26.47
CA ALA A 457 -1.06 -22.75 -27.86
C ALA A 457 -0.45 -21.38 -28.22
N TYR A 458 -0.85 -20.29 -27.56
CA TYR A 458 -0.29 -18.96 -27.82
C TYR A 458 1.21 -18.89 -27.48
N LEU A 459 1.60 -19.41 -26.30
CA LEU A 459 2.99 -19.49 -25.88
C LEU A 459 3.81 -20.35 -26.84
N TYR A 460 3.30 -21.53 -27.23
CA TYR A 460 4.03 -22.44 -28.13
C TYR A 460 4.22 -21.83 -29.51
N LYS A 461 3.14 -21.26 -30.07
CA LYS A 461 3.16 -20.62 -31.38
C LYS A 461 4.16 -19.47 -31.44
N ARG A 462 4.23 -18.62 -30.41
CA ARG A 462 5.23 -17.54 -30.38
C ARG A 462 6.63 -18.06 -30.06
N HIS A 463 6.79 -19.08 -29.22
CA HIS A 463 8.10 -19.67 -28.91
C HIS A 463 8.77 -20.34 -30.12
N GLU A 464 7.99 -21.09 -30.90
CA GLU A 464 8.45 -21.80 -32.09
C GLU A 464 8.43 -20.91 -33.35
N GLY A 465 7.65 -19.83 -33.32
CA GLY A 465 7.46 -18.89 -34.44
C GLY A 465 8.37 -17.65 -34.41
N ALA A 466 8.44 -16.97 -35.55
CA ALA A 466 9.15 -15.71 -35.68
C ALA A 466 8.44 -14.56 -34.92
N PRO A 467 9.17 -13.52 -34.48
CA PRO A 467 8.58 -12.30 -33.93
C PRO A 467 7.54 -11.68 -34.87
N ALA A 468 6.47 -11.13 -34.31
CA ALA A 468 5.45 -10.42 -35.08
C ALA A 468 6.05 -9.17 -35.76
N ALA A 469 5.83 -9.06 -37.08
CA ALA A 469 6.46 -8.04 -37.92
C ALA A 469 5.58 -6.81 -38.20
N THR A 470 4.29 -6.86 -37.85
CA THR A 470 3.31 -5.79 -38.14
C THR A 470 2.63 -5.30 -36.87
N ALA A 471 2.19 -4.04 -36.87
CA ALA A 471 1.47 -3.45 -35.74
C ALA A 471 0.24 -4.28 -35.32
N GLU A 472 -0.53 -4.79 -36.28
CA GLU A 472 -1.71 -5.63 -36.02
C GLU A 472 -1.32 -6.99 -35.42
N ALA A 473 -0.27 -7.62 -35.92
CA ALA A 473 0.20 -8.91 -35.41
C ALA A 473 0.74 -8.79 -33.97
N VAL A 474 1.45 -7.71 -33.67
CA VAL A 474 1.95 -7.42 -32.31
C VAL A 474 0.80 -7.13 -31.35
N HIS A 475 -0.21 -6.35 -31.78
CA HIS A 475 -1.40 -6.10 -30.95
C HIS A 475 -2.11 -7.41 -30.60
N ARG A 476 -2.31 -8.28 -31.59
CA ARG A 476 -2.89 -9.61 -31.36
C ARG A 476 -2.07 -10.46 -30.39
N LEU A 477 -0.74 -10.40 -30.48
CA LEU A 477 0.13 -11.12 -29.55
C LEU A 477 -0.01 -10.63 -28.10
N ILE A 478 -0.22 -9.33 -27.89
CA ILE A 478 -0.46 -8.74 -26.56
C ILE A 478 -1.79 -9.23 -25.98
N GLU A 479 -2.83 -9.33 -26.81
CA GLU A 479 -4.12 -9.92 -26.41
C GLU A 479 -3.99 -11.42 -26.09
N GLU A 480 -3.27 -12.17 -26.92
CA GLU A 480 -2.96 -13.58 -26.70
C GLU A 480 -2.16 -13.79 -25.39
N ALA A 481 -1.20 -12.92 -25.10
CA ALA A 481 -0.44 -12.93 -23.85
C ALA A 481 -1.31 -12.61 -22.63
N GLN A 482 -2.25 -11.67 -22.75
CA GLN A 482 -3.23 -11.39 -21.70
C GLN A 482 -4.09 -12.62 -21.39
N LEU A 483 -4.63 -13.28 -22.43
CA LEU A 483 -5.43 -14.50 -22.29
C LEU A 483 -4.62 -15.66 -21.69
N PHE A 484 -3.32 -15.75 -22.01
CA PHE A 484 -2.42 -16.72 -21.39
C PHE A 484 -2.27 -16.46 -19.88
N ILE A 485 -2.05 -15.20 -19.48
CA ILE A 485 -1.90 -14.83 -18.06
C ILE A 485 -3.18 -15.12 -17.28
N GLU A 486 -4.35 -14.84 -17.86
CA GLU A 486 -5.63 -15.20 -17.27
C GLU A 486 -5.77 -16.72 -17.09
N GLY A 487 -5.38 -17.50 -18.12
CA GLY A 487 -5.26 -18.96 -18.03
C GLY A 487 -4.32 -19.42 -16.91
N ALA A 488 -3.23 -18.70 -16.71
CA ALA A 488 -2.26 -18.99 -15.67
C ALA A 488 -2.80 -18.73 -14.27
N HIS A 489 -3.58 -17.67 -14.06
CA HIS A 489 -4.32 -17.45 -12.82
C HIS A 489 -5.32 -18.57 -12.54
N VAL A 490 -6.06 -19.02 -13.56
CA VAL A 490 -7.00 -20.14 -13.41
C VAL A 490 -6.28 -21.45 -13.07
N CYS A 491 -5.13 -21.71 -13.69
CA CYS A 491 -4.30 -22.88 -13.39
C CYS A 491 -3.72 -22.81 -11.97
N ALA A 492 -3.24 -21.63 -11.54
CA ALA A 492 -2.74 -21.38 -10.20
C ALA A 492 -3.79 -21.70 -9.13
N ASP A 493 -5.03 -21.24 -9.35
CA ASP A 493 -6.16 -21.51 -8.47
C ASP A 493 -6.44 -23.02 -8.34
N LYS A 494 -6.45 -23.76 -9.46
CA LYS A 494 -6.62 -25.22 -9.46
C LYS A 494 -5.52 -25.94 -8.68
N LEU A 495 -4.26 -25.54 -8.87
CA LEU A 495 -3.12 -26.13 -8.17
C LEU A 495 -3.21 -25.91 -6.66
N GLN A 496 -3.63 -24.72 -6.22
CA GLN A 496 -3.85 -24.44 -4.81
C GLN A 496 -5.01 -25.26 -4.22
N GLN A 497 -6.11 -25.42 -4.97
CA GLN A 497 -7.24 -26.27 -4.55
C GLN A 497 -6.83 -27.74 -4.38
N GLN A 498 -6.03 -28.28 -5.30
CA GLN A 498 -5.49 -29.65 -5.19
C GLN A 498 -4.56 -29.81 -3.98
N LYS A 499 -3.65 -28.84 -3.74
CA LYS A 499 -2.76 -28.85 -2.55
C LYS A 499 -3.56 -28.80 -1.25
N ALA A 500 -4.63 -28.00 -1.19
CA ALA A 500 -5.51 -27.92 -0.03
C ALA A 500 -6.26 -29.24 0.22
N ALA A 501 -6.84 -29.83 -0.81
CA ALA A 501 -7.54 -31.12 -0.72
C ALA A 501 -6.61 -32.27 -0.28
N ALA A 502 -5.38 -32.30 -0.80
CA ALA A 502 -4.38 -33.29 -0.39
C ALA A 502 -3.96 -33.14 1.08
N ARG A 503 -3.79 -31.89 1.55
CA ARG A 503 -3.48 -31.60 2.96
C ARG A 503 -4.61 -32.05 3.89
N ASP A 504 -5.86 -31.78 3.53
CA ASP A 504 -7.02 -32.17 4.33
C ASP A 504 -7.22 -33.69 4.38
N ALA A 505 -6.83 -34.41 3.32
CA ALA A 505 -6.84 -35.88 3.30
C ALA A 505 -5.76 -36.49 4.20
N ILE A 506 -4.60 -35.83 4.35
CA ILE A 506 -3.53 -36.24 5.25
C ILE A 506 -3.91 -35.97 6.71
N LEU A 507 -4.54 -34.83 7.01
CA LEU A 507 -4.96 -34.47 8.38
C LEU A 507 -6.15 -35.29 8.91
N LYS A 508 -6.87 -35.99 8.03
CA LYS A 508 -7.98 -36.89 8.38
C LYS A 508 -7.56 -38.35 8.57
N LYS A 509 -6.31 -38.70 8.24
CA LYS A 509 -5.68 -39.98 8.56
C LYS A 509 -4.83 -39.82 9.80
#